data_AF-A0A7V4U1Y7-F1
#
_entry.id   AF-A0A7V4U1Y7-F1
#
_cell.length_a   1.000
_cell.length_b   1.000
_cell.length_c   1.000
_cell.angle_alpha   90.00
_cell.angle_beta   90.00
_cell.angle_gamma   90.00
#
_symmetry.space_group_name_H-M   'P 1'
#
loop_
_entity.id
_entity.type
_entity.pdbx_description
1 polymer ?
#
loop_
_entity_poly.entity_id
_entity_poly.type
_entity_poly.pdbx_seq_one_letter_code
_entity_poly.pdbx_strand_id
1 'polypeptide(L)'
;MQKAIGLIGICLFFWGTALPAQDTNNEQFALLWKGNRTQLTVEEIAAYCAPVFWFSPDEPELKNKKGREIDIPAPFPFDTLSSAPVVYYQIKEILAKENAREPIWNYMPDDISKSVIYLDKIKGFQINYMHYYRHEAGVGRHEHDTEQVQFKIYVHRSNPNGDKKRVQYELVFLQATATAHIVDWYKNIYSLDTTNFDFELKLPFHILVEEGKHASCTDMNGDGYYTPGYDVNVRVNDAWGLRDVIRTGTLFSSQFQGWMTKVRRPEYRVLPPLPADSPLRSEYEQNTVYAPDNAVYELRPMPDPDHALPDAALKRDMEPYHAANWPRLRQETDYEALLDWWEGDRIIKSLSIAVRANETWGLSFSFPLLIIKNVEAPLIGGWLVNRVYFQDKDLRDFGYNILYTPSASRFMDPYFAFGVEVDYYNVPETEALKKRTDFVMETGVKFRTTVKPTILSFLSPITDFWGVRIGIKNRGFMKIDQLTYVFEIGAGAW
;
A
#
# COMPACT_ATOMS: atom_id res chain seq x y z
N MET A 1 1.89 -16.67 -30.14
CA MET A 1 0.92 -15.61 -29.74
C MET A 1 1.64 -14.64 -28.81
N GLN A 2 2.56 -13.83 -29.37
CA GLN A 2 3.75 -13.32 -28.66
C GLN A 2 4.02 -11.83 -28.95
N LYS A 3 2.99 -11.05 -29.31
CA LYS A 3 3.15 -9.66 -29.80
C LYS A 3 2.09 -8.65 -29.29
N ALA A 4 1.53 -8.83 -28.10
CA ALA A 4 0.52 -7.88 -27.58
C ALA A 4 0.70 -7.45 -26.11
N ILE A 5 1.85 -7.71 -25.49
CA ILE A 5 2.05 -7.54 -24.03
C ILE A 5 3.09 -6.45 -23.74
N GLY A 6 2.94 -5.25 -24.30
CA GLY A 6 3.95 -4.22 -24.07
C GLY A 6 3.58 -2.86 -24.62
N LEU A 7 2.47 -2.26 -24.20
CA LEU A 7 2.21 -0.86 -24.55
C LEU A 7 2.17 0.10 -23.36
N ILE A 8 2.24 -0.38 -22.11
CA ILE A 8 2.08 0.49 -20.92
C ILE A 8 3.42 0.73 -20.20
N GLY A 9 4.39 -0.20 -20.26
CA GLY A 9 5.77 0.04 -19.81
C GLY A 9 6.68 0.72 -20.85
N ILE A 10 6.23 0.84 -22.09
CA ILE A 10 7.05 1.32 -23.23
C ILE A 10 7.17 2.84 -23.30
N CYS A 11 6.25 3.60 -22.69
CA CYS A 11 6.30 5.06 -22.80
C CYS A 11 7.46 5.71 -22.02
N LEU A 12 8.03 5.06 -21.00
CA LEU A 12 9.22 5.55 -20.30
C LEU A 12 10.54 4.90 -20.78
N PHE A 13 10.47 3.71 -21.41
CA PHE A 13 11.65 3.04 -21.94
C PHE A 13 12.12 3.59 -23.31
N PHE A 14 11.28 4.32 -24.04
CA PHE A 14 11.64 5.02 -25.29
C PHE A 14 11.97 6.52 -25.12
N TRP A 15 12.25 7.00 -23.91
CA TRP A 15 12.76 8.37 -23.66
C TRP A 15 14.21 8.60 -24.12
N GLY A 16 14.67 7.85 -25.13
CA GLY A 16 15.98 7.98 -25.77
C GLY A 16 16.01 8.88 -27.00
N THR A 17 14.86 9.24 -27.58
CA THR A 17 14.80 10.07 -28.80
C THR A 17 13.59 10.99 -28.80
N ALA A 18 13.85 12.28 -28.61
CA ALA A 18 13.01 13.43 -28.93
C ALA A 18 11.55 13.38 -28.43
N LEU A 19 11.30 13.99 -27.26
CA LEU A 19 9.99 14.57 -26.97
C LEU A 19 9.65 15.57 -28.10
N PRO A 20 8.49 15.48 -28.76
CA PRO A 20 8.01 16.58 -29.57
C PRO A 20 7.87 17.79 -28.64
N ALA A 21 8.40 18.93 -29.08
CA ALA A 21 8.31 20.19 -28.36
C ALA A 21 6.83 20.54 -28.13
N GLN A 22 6.33 20.18 -26.95
CA GLN A 22 5.01 20.51 -26.47
C GLN A 22 5.25 21.26 -25.15
N ASP A 23 4.80 22.51 -25.15
CA ASP A 23 4.87 23.55 -24.11
C ASP A 23 5.65 23.21 -22.83
N THR A 24 6.83 23.81 -22.67
CA THR A 24 7.82 23.62 -21.59
C THR A 24 7.40 24.18 -20.23
N ASN A 25 6.10 24.32 -19.95
CA ASN A 25 5.61 24.85 -18.68
C ASN A 25 5.33 23.77 -17.62
N ASN A 26 5.42 22.48 -17.97
CA ASN A 26 5.16 21.35 -17.05
C ASN A 26 6.40 20.48 -16.73
N GLU A 27 7.61 21.06 -16.76
CA GLU A 27 8.89 20.35 -16.48
C GLU A 27 9.08 19.90 -15.00
N GLN A 28 8.08 20.04 -14.13
CA GLN A 28 8.19 19.78 -12.68
C GLN A 28 7.29 18.65 -12.16
N PHE A 29 6.55 17.95 -13.02
CA PHE A 29 5.60 16.96 -12.57
C PHE A 29 6.28 15.82 -11.76
N ALA A 30 5.81 15.61 -10.53
CA ALA A 30 6.33 14.62 -9.57
C ALA A 30 7.82 14.76 -9.19
N LEU A 31 8.44 15.92 -9.40
CA LEU A 31 9.85 16.16 -9.11
C LEU A 31 10.09 16.53 -7.63
N LEU A 32 10.89 15.73 -6.92
CA LEU A 32 11.30 16.00 -5.53
C LEU A 32 12.62 16.78 -5.45
N TRP A 33 13.56 16.47 -6.34
CA TRP A 33 14.88 17.09 -6.38
C TRP A 33 15.48 17.02 -7.78
N LYS A 34 16.31 18.02 -8.12
CA LYS A 34 17.03 18.09 -9.39
C LYS A 34 18.41 18.72 -9.21
N GLY A 35 19.46 18.08 -9.70
CA GLY A 35 20.81 18.61 -9.58
C GLY A 35 21.88 17.83 -10.33
N ASN A 36 23.10 18.38 -10.38
CA ASN A 36 24.20 17.78 -11.15
C ASN A 36 25.10 16.85 -10.29
N ARG A 37 24.76 16.70 -9.00
CA ARG A 37 25.49 15.83 -8.08
C ARG A 37 25.14 14.38 -8.39
N THR A 38 26.15 13.52 -8.47
CA THR A 38 25.99 12.07 -8.63
C THR A 38 25.85 11.35 -7.29
N GLN A 39 26.02 12.06 -6.18
CA GLN A 39 26.06 11.53 -4.84
C GLN A 39 25.19 12.39 -3.94
N LEU A 40 24.39 11.73 -3.10
CA LEU A 40 23.65 12.34 -2.01
C LEU A 40 23.86 11.48 -0.76
N THR A 41 23.89 12.11 0.40
CA THR A 41 23.81 11.38 1.67
C THR A 41 22.40 10.83 1.87
N VAL A 42 22.26 9.86 2.77
CA VAL A 42 20.95 9.34 3.16
C VAL A 42 20.09 10.44 3.78
N GLU A 43 20.69 11.27 4.62
CA GLU A 43 20.02 12.42 5.23
C GLU A 43 19.46 13.39 4.18
N GLU A 44 20.26 13.70 3.14
CA GLU A 44 19.80 14.56 2.04
C GLU A 44 18.64 13.92 1.28
N ILE A 45 18.76 12.63 0.93
CA ILE A 45 17.70 11.89 0.24
C ILE A 45 16.41 11.87 1.08
N ALA A 46 16.53 11.59 2.38
CA ALA A 46 15.40 11.64 3.30
C ALA A 46 14.78 13.04 3.31
N ALA A 47 15.57 14.10 3.48
CA ALA A 47 15.06 15.47 3.53
C ALA A 47 14.33 15.91 2.25
N TYR A 48 14.86 15.58 1.06
CA TYR A 48 14.18 15.92 -0.21
C TYR A 48 12.91 15.12 -0.45
N CYS A 49 12.82 13.90 0.06
CA CYS A 49 11.67 13.01 -0.16
C CYS A 49 10.65 13.08 1.00
N ALA A 50 10.88 13.93 2.00
CA ALA A 50 10.17 13.92 3.26
C ALA A 50 8.72 14.44 3.09
N PRO A 51 7.70 13.74 3.63
CA PRO A 51 6.30 14.15 3.48
C PRO A 51 5.89 15.29 4.42
N VAL A 52 4.75 15.91 4.13
CA VAL A 52 3.98 16.69 5.10
C VAL A 52 3.09 15.74 5.89
N PHE A 53 3.07 15.86 7.22
CA PHE A 53 2.09 15.16 8.06
C PHE A 53 0.97 16.12 8.46
N TRP A 54 -0.28 15.69 8.31
CA TRP A 54 -1.45 16.53 8.51
C TRP A 54 -2.46 15.90 9.46
N PHE A 55 -2.47 16.41 10.70
CA PHE A 55 -3.23 15.83 11.80
C PHE A 55 -4.69 16.25 11.81
N SER A 56 -5.55 15.37 12.32
CA SER A 56 -6.93 15.72 12.69
C SER A 56 -6.93 16.92 13.63
N PRO A 57 -7.84 17.90 13.46
CA PRO A 57 -7.99 19.00 14.41
C PRO A 57 -8.30 18.53 15.84
N ASP A 58 -8.87 17.33 15.99
CA ASP A 58 -9.27 16.73 17.27
C ASP A 58 -8.31 15.62 17.72
N GLU A 59 -7.11 15.52 17.14
CA GLU A 59 -6.08 14.56 17.57
C GLU A 59 -5.78 14.73 19.08
N PRO A 60 -6.07 13.72 19.93
CA PRO A 60 -5.90 13.82 21.38
C PRO A 60 -4.51 14.25 21.83
N GLU A 61 -3.45 13.78 21.15
CA GLU A 61 -2.08 14.11 21.51
C GLU A 61 -1.71 15.57 21.20
N LEU A 62 -2.41 16.23 20.26
CA LEU A 62 -2.19 17.67 20.01
C LEU A 62 -2.52 18.51 21.24
N LYS A 63 -3.48 18.12 22.10
CA LYS A 63 -3.90 18.89 23.29
C LYS A 63 -4.19 20.37 22.97
N ASN A 64 -4.86 20.62 21.85
CA ASN A 64 -5.15 21.96 21.28
C ASN A 64 -3.94 22.75 20.75
N LYS A 65 -2.73 22.17 20.73
CA LYS A 65 -1.57 22.77 20.07
C LYS A 65 -1.81 22.88 18.57
N LYS A 66 -1.26 23.94 17.98
CA LYS A 66 -1.36 24.24 16.56
C LYS A 66 -0.11 24.96 16.08
N GLY A 67 0.10 24.94 14.76
CA GLY A 67 1.22 25.59 14.11
C GLY A 67 2.56 25.12 14.69
N ARG A 68 3.38 26.07 15.12
CA ARG A 68 4.71 25.81 15.70
C ARG A 68 4.70 25.07 17.04
N GLU A 69 3.56 25.04 17.74
CA GLU A 69 3.47 24.43 19.06
C GLU A 69 3.34 22.91 19.00
N ILE A 70 3.05 22.35 17.81
CA ILE A 70 2.88 20.91 17.60
C ILE A 70 4.22 20.22 17.86
N ASP A 71 4.20 19.18 18.71
CA ASP A 71 5.34 18.38 19.12
C ASP A 71 5.12 16.87 18.90
N ILE A 72 4.20 16.53 18.00
CA ILE A 72 3.97 15.17 17.50
C ILE A 72 4.21 15.09 15.98
N PRO A 73 4.75 13.98 15.46
CA PRO A 73 5.11 12.74 16.17
C PRO A 73 6.24 12.93 17.18
N ALA A 74 6.26 12.13 18.23
CA ALA A 74 7.23 12.23 19.32
C ALA A 74 8.51 11.45 19.00
N PRO A 75 9.66 11.81 19.62
CA PRO A 75 10.81 10.92 19.64
C PRO A 75 10.48 9.65 20.44
N PHE A 76 11.12 8.53 20.09
CA PHE A 76 11.08 7.32 20.90
C PHE A 76 11.57 7.60 22.33
N PRO A 77 11.01 6.95 23.37
CA PRO A 77 11.33 7.23 24.77
C PRO A 77 12.82 7.12 25.15
N PHE A 78 13.57 6.26 24.47
CA PHE A 78 15.01 6.07 24.69
C PHE A 78 15.90 7.00 23.84
N ASP A 79 15.32 7.69 22.87
CA ASP A 79 16.04 8.63 22.01
C ASP A 79 16.16 10.00 22.67
N THR A 80 17.04 10.84 22.13
CA THR A 80 17.25 12.21 22.56
C THR A 80 15.95 13.01 22.49
N LEU A 81 15.60 13.66 23.60
CA LEU A 81 14.41 14.52 23.66
C LEU A 81 14.54 15.64 22.61
N SER A 82 13.44 15.93 21.91
CA SER A 82 13.32 17.10 21.06
C SER A 82 12.11 17.94 21.48
N SER A 83 12.24 19.25 21.30
CA SER A 83 11.14 20.21 21.36
C SER A 83 10.38 20.33 20.05
N ALA A 84 10.90 19.75 18.96
CA ALA A 84 10.24 19.65 17.67
C ALA A 84 9.67 18.23 17.49
N PRO A 85 8.69 18.04 16.60
CA PRO A 85 8.29 16.71 16.18
C PRO A 85 9.46 15.92 15.59
N VAL A 86 9.44 14.60 15.70
CA VAL A 86 10.50 13.72 15.21
C VAL A 86 9.91 12.67 14.28
N VAL A 87 10.50 12.55 13.09
CA VAL A 87 10.15 11.54 12.10
C VAL A 87 11.39 10.72 11.81
N TYR A 88 11.26 9.40 11.94
CA TYR A 88 12.34 8.48 11.66
C TYR A 88 12.32 8.06 10.20
N TYR A 89 13.47 7.73 9.62
CA TYR A 89 13.56 7.25 8.24
C TYR A 89 14.46 6.03 8.10
N GLN A 90 14.20 5.26 7.04
CA GLN A 90 14.96 4.08 6.67
C GLN A 90 14.88 3.84 5.15
N ILE A 91 16.04 3.74 4.47
CA ILE A 91 16.08 3.26 3.08
C ILE A 91 15.89 1.75 3.10
N LYS A 92 14.72 1.28 2.70
CA LYS A 92 14.37 -0.15 2.76
C LYS A 92 15.10 -0.95 1.68
N GLU A 93 15.09 -0.43 0.47
CA GLU A 93 15.61 -1.12 -0.72
C GLU A 93 16.20 -0.13 -1.72
N ILE A 94 17.30 -0.52 -2.37
CA ILE A 94 17.90 0.19 -3.49
C ILE A 94 17.89 -0.73 -4.71
N LEU A 95 17.39 -0.21 -5.83
CA LEU A 95 17.42 -0.88 -7.13
C LEU A 95 18.67 -0.45 -7.90
N ALA A 96 19.68 -1.32 -7.92
CA ALA A 96 20.94 -1.10 -8.61
C ALA A 96 20.83 -1.41 -10.11
N LYS A 97 21.55 -0.65 -10.94
CA LYS A 97 21.66 -0.94 -12.38
C LYS A 97 22.40 -2.25 -12.61
N GLU A 98 22.02 -2.99 -13.65
CA GLU A 98 22.56 -4.32 -13.99
C GLU A 98 24.10 -4.40 -13.95
N ASN A 99 24.77 -3.37 -14.46
CA ASN A 99 26.23 -3.29 -14.59
C ASN A 99 26.86 -2.25 -13.66
N ALA A 100 26.18 -1.90 -12.56
CA ALA A 100 26.72 -0.95 -11.59
C ALA A 100 27.98 -1.52 -10.92
N ARG A 101 29.11 -0.80 -11.06
CA ARG A 101 30.33 -1.14 -10.33
C ARG A 101 30.24 -0.61 -8.89
N GLU A 102 30.59 -1.45 -7.93
CA GLU A 102 30.66 -1.05 -6.52
C GLU A 102 31.64 0.14 -6.29
N PRO A 103 31.43 0.97 -5.26
CA PRO A 103 30.30 0.92 -4.31
C PRO A 103 29.03 1.56 -4.89
N ILE A 104 27.87 0.92 -4.77
CA ILE A 104 26.53 1.51 -5.02
C ILE A 104 26.05 2.34 -3.82
N TRP A 105 26.50 1.92 -2.65
CA TRP A 105 26.24 2.49 -1.34
C TRP A 105 27.56 2.51 -0.57
N ASN A 106 27.94 3.67 -0.05
CA ASN A 106 29.08 3.78 0.86
C ASN A 106 28.56 3.88 2.30
N TYR A 107 28.65 2.76 3.03
CA TYR A 107 28.13 2.65 4.39
C TYR A 107 29.03 3.36 5.40
N MET A 108 28.44 4.24 6.20
CA MET A 108 29.09 4.89 7.34
C MET A 108 28.56 4.25 8.63
N PRO A 109 29.31 3.33 9.28
CA PRO A 109 28.82 2.58 10.43
C PRO A 109 28.59 3.45 11.67
N ASP A 110 29.37 4.52 11.83
CA ASP A 110 29.27 5.42 12.99
C ASP A 110 28.04 6.35 12.90
N ASP A 111 27.60 6.66 11.68
CA ASP A 111 26.42 7.48 11.42
C ASP A 111 25.84 7.16 10.04
N ILE A 112 24.80 6.32 10.04
CA ILE A 112 24.15 5.88 8.80
C ILE A 112 23.56 7.05 8.00
N SER A 113 23.23 8.18 8.64
CA SER A 113 22.72 9.38 7.97
C SER A 113 23.72 9.96 6.97
N LYS A 114 25.03 9.76 7.23
CA LYS A 114 26.15 10.19 6.38
C LYS A 114 26.56 9.17 5.34
N SER A 115 25.92 7.99 5.30
CA SER A 115 26.13 7.04 4.21
C SER A 115 25.76 7.70 2.87
N VAL A 116 26.43 7.28 1.79
CA VAL A 116 26.29 7.93 0.47
C VAL A 116 25.70 6.97 -0.55
N ILE A 117 24.67 7.42 -1.27
CA ILE A 117 24.09 6.72 -2.43
C ILE A 117 24.63 7.35 -3.72
N TYR A 118 25.10 6.50 -4.64
CA TYR A 118 25.57 6.93 -5.96
C TYR A 118 24.43 6.88 -6.99
N LEU A 119 23.84 8.04 -7.29
CA LEU A 119 22.70 8.20 -8.19
C LEU A 119 22.97 7.71 -9.61
N ASP A 120 24.23 7.77 -10.07
CA ASP A 120 24.64 7.27 -11.37
C ASP A 120 24.55 5.74 -11.48
N LYS A 121 24.47 5.03 -10.35
CA LYS A 121 24.51 3.57 -10.25
C LYS A 121 23.16 2.93 -9.94
N ILE A 122 22.13 3.72 -9.65
CA ILE A 122 20.81 3.24 -9.23
C ILE A 122 19.70 3.67 -10.18
N LYS A 123 18.59 2.95 -10.17
CA LYS A 123 17.36 3.29 -10.91
C LYS A 123 16.29 3.88 -9.99
N GLY A 124 16.32 3.53 -8.72
CA GLY A 124 15.32 3.93 -7.75
C GLY A 124 15.59 3.33 -6.39
N PHE A 125 14.79 3.75 -5.42
CA PHE A 125 14.87 3.26 -4.06
C PHE A 125 13.50 3.35 -3.38
N GLN A 126 13.37 2.64 -2.27
CA GLN A 126 12.23 2.75 -1.36
C GLN A 126 12.71 3.33 -0.04
N ILE A 127 12.05 4.39 0.41
CA ILE A 127 12.29 5.01 1.72
C ILE A 127 11.03 4.90 2.58
N ASN A 128 11.20 4.49 3.82
CA ASN A 128 10.16 4.49 4.82
C ASN A 128 10.35 5.69 5.75
N TYR A 129 9.25 6.32 6.13
CA TYR A 129 9.17 7.27 7.24
C TYR A 129 8.29 6.67 8.33
N MET A 130 8.83 6.61 9.53
CA MET A 130 8.17 6.08 10.72
C MET A 130 7.89 7.24 11.67
N HIS A 131 6.71 7.23 12.25
CA HIS A 131 6.25 8.26 13.16
C HIS A 131 5.67 7.60 14.40
N TYR A 132 6.15 8.05 15.57
CA TYR A 132 5.84 7.45 16.85
C TYR A 132 4.93 8.37 17.66
N TYR A 133 3.92 7.76 18.28
CA TYR A 133 3.00 8.41 19.20
C TYR A 133 3.09 7.74 20.56
N ARG A 134 2.97 8.57 21.59
CA ARG A 134 3.14 8.09 22.97
C ARG A 134 1.96 7.23 23.37
N HIS A 135 0.77 7.44 22.82
CA HIS A 135 -0.42 6.68 23.15
C HIS A 135 -1.41 6.68 21.97
N GLU A 136 -2.14 5.59 21.78
CA GLU A 136 -3.30 5.60 20.90
C GLU A 136 -4.64 5.65 21.67
N ALA A 137 -5.64 6.29 21.06
CA ALA A 137 -6.99 6.42 21.58
C ALA A 137 -8.01 5.66 20.70
N GLY A 138 -8.94 4.95 21.34
CA GLY A 138 -9.99 4.18 20.65
C GLY A 138 -10.14 2.77 21.21
N VAL A 139 -10.58 1.83 20.37
CA VAL A 139 -10.71 0.40 20.72
C VAL A 139 -9.35 -0.29 20.62
N GLY A 140 -8.99 -1.09 21.63
CA GLY A 140 -7.74 -1.87 21.63
C GLY A 140 -6.48 -1.01 21.83
N ARG A 141 -6.53 -0.07 22.79
CA ARG A 141 -5.48 0.92 23.06
C ARG A 141 -4.15 0.29 23.44
N HIS A 142 -3.07 0.85 22.92
CA HIS A 142 -1.68 0.54 23.26
C HIS A 142 -0.94 1.76 23.83
N GLU A 143 0.08 1.49 24.64
CA GLU A 143 0.98 2.50 25.21
C GLU A 143 2.04 2.99 24.22
N HIS A 144 2.15 2.37 23.04
CA HIS A 144 3.05 2.77 21.98
C HIS A 144 2.32 2.57 20.67
N ASP A 145 2.48 3.53 19.77
CA ASP A 145 1.90 3.46 18.45
C ASP A 145 2.91 4.02 17.45
N THR A 146 3.62 3.11 16.79
CA THR A 146 4.46 3.46 15.65
C THR A 146 3.67 3.22 14.38
N GLU A 147 3.72 4.16 13.45
CA GLU A 147 3.08 4.07 12.15
C GLU A 147 4.08 4.38 11.04
N GLN A 148 3.76 3.99 9.80
CA GLN A 148 4.71 4.06 8.68
C GLN A 148 4.06 4.48 7.37
N VAL A 149 4.76 5.35 6.64
CA VAL A 149 4.55 5.62 5.22
C VAL A 149 5.79 5.25 4.42
N GLN A 150 5.60 4.61 3.27
CA GLN A 150 6.67 4.24 2.36
C GLN A 150 6.53 4.98 1.03
N PHE A 151 7.63 5.57 0.56
CA PHE A 151 7.73 6.17 -0.77
C PHE A 151 8.62 5.35 -1.70
N LYS A 152 8.16 5.22 -2.95
CA LYS A 152 8.94 4.65 -4.06
C LYS A 152 9.39 5.79 -4.95
N ILE A 153 10.71 5.91 -5.13
CA ILE A 153 11.34 7.01 -5.85
C ILE A 153 12.12 6.47 -7.04
N TYR A 154 11.96 7.10 -8.20
CA TYR A 154 12.76 6.86 -9.39
C TYR A 154 13.91 7.86 -9.49
N VAL A 155 15.07 7.39 -9.94
CA VAL A 155 16.23 8.22 -10.22
C VAL A 155 16.36 8.36 -11.73
N HIS A 156 15.94 9.50 -12.24
CA HIS A 156 16.08 9.84 -13.65
C HIS A 156 17.43 10.51 -13.91
N ARG A 157 18.07 10.17 -15.02
CA ARG A 157 19.28 10.83 -15.51
C ARG A 157 18.94 11.55 -16.80
N SER A 158 18.96 12.88 -16.76
CA SER A 158 18.71 13.75 -17.89
C SER A 158 20.00 14.41 -18.40
N ASN A 159 20.03 14.77 -19.68
CA ASN A 159 21.09 15.60 -20.26
C ASN A 159 20.43 16.91 -20.74
N PRO A 160 20.57 18.02 -19.99
CA PRO A 160 19.93 19.29 -20.33
C PRO A 160 20.30 19.71 -21.76
N ASN A 161 19.31 20.07 -22.58
CA ASN A 161 19.48 20.53 -23.96
C ASN A 161 20.24 19.54 -24.89
N GLY A 162 20.25 18.25 -24.54
CA GLY A 162 20.98 17.23 -25.32
C GLY A 162 22.51 17.32 -25.19
N ASP A 163 23.03 18.15 -24.28
CA ASP A 163 24.47 18.26 -24.04
C ASP A 163 24.95 17.03 -23.28
N LYS A 164 25.58 16.09 -24.00
CA LYS A 164 26.14 14.85 -23.43
C LYS A 164 27.18 15.09 -22.33
N LYS A 165 27.72 16.32 -22.19
CA LYS A 165 28.68 16.68 -21.13
C LYS A 165 28.01 17.16 -19.85
N ARG A 166 26.76 17.60 -19.91
CA ARG A 166 25.99 18.02 -18.74
C ARG A 166 25.06 16.89 -18.34
N VAL A 167 25.36 16.27 -17.21
CA VAL A 167 24.54 15.23 -16.63
C VAL A 167 23.79 15.83 -15.45
N GLN A 168 22.48 15.60 -15.42
CA GLN A 168 21.61 15.99 -14.34
C GLN A 168 20.87 14.76 -13.83
N TYR A 169 20.62 14.74 -12.53
CA TYR A 169 19.87 13.72 -11.84
C TYR A 169 18.62 14.33 -11.24
N GLU A 170 17.54 13.55 -11.28
CA GLU A 170 16.22 13.95 -10.80
C GLU A 170 15.67 12.83 -9.92
N LEU A 171 15.16 13.19 -8.74
CA LEU A 171 14.39 12.29 -7.89
C LEU A 171 12.92 12.49 -8.21
N VAL A 172 12.28 11.46 -8.76
CA VAL A 172 10.90 11.49 -9.22
C VAL A 172 10.05 10.60 -8.32
N PHE A 173 9.02 11.18 -7.72
CA PHE A 173 8.04 10.46 -6.91
C PHE A 173 7.24 9.50 -7.79
N LEU A 174 7.09 8.23 -7.37
CA LEU A 174 6.27 7.25 -8.09
C LEU A 174 5.06 6.79 -7.30
N GLN A 175 5.22 6.57 -5.99
CA GLN A 175 4.17 5.94 -5.20
C GLN A 175 4.34 6.29 -3.73
N ALA A 176 3.22 6.54 -3.05
CA ALA A 176 3.10 6.55 -1.61
C ALA A 176 2.27 5.35 -1.14
N THR A 177 2.74 4.69 -0.10
CA THR A 177 2.07 3.57 0.57
C THR A 177 1.97 3.91 2.04
N ALA A 178 0.81 4.41 2.44
CA ALA A 178 0.51 4.72 3.84
C ALA A 178 -0.16 3.51 4.49
N THR A 179 0.42 3.00 5.57
CA THR A 179 -0.08 1.79 6.23
C THR A 179 -1.03 2.18 7.36
N ALA A 180 -2.03 1.33 7.60
CA ALA A 180 -2.86 1.37 8.80
C ALA A 180 -2.48 0.16 9.65
N HIS A 181 -1.80 0.37 10.79
CA HIS A 181 -1.56 -0.66 11.80
C HIS A 181 -0.88 -1.94 11.26
N ILE A 182 0.14 -1.78 10.39
CA ILE A 182 0.94 -2.89 9.80
C ILE A 182 0.15 -3.80 8.84
N VAL A 183 -1.17 -3.60 8.64
CA VAL A 183 -1.98 -4.52 7.85
C VAL A 183 -1.79 -4.30 6.35
N ASP A 184 -1.26 -5.30 5.66
CA ASP A 184 -0.89 -5.26 4.24
C ASP A 184 -2.04 -4.96 3.26
N TRP A 185 -3.29 -5.17 3.65
CA TRP A 185 -4.44 -5.14 2.74
C TRP A 185 -5.27 -3.86 2.83
N TYR A 186 -5.14 -3.11 3.92
CA TYR A 186 -5.80 -1.82 4.10
C TYR A 186 -4.86 -0.64 3.81
N LYS A 187 -3.74 -0.90 3.13
CA LYS A 187 -2.81 0.16 2.75
C LYS A 187 -3.51 1.19 1.88
N ASN A 188 -3.33 2.44 2.24
CA ASN A 188 -3.73 3.59 1.46
C ASN A 188 -2.62 3.86 0.46
N ILE A 189 -2.85 3.51 -0.81
CA ILE A 189 -1.82 3.54 -1.85
C ILE A 189 -2.19 4.53 -2.94
N TYR A 190 -1.33 5.52 -3.12
CA TYR A 190 -1.32 6.37 -4.30
C TYR A 190 -0.16 5.97 -5.20
N SER A 191 -0.45 5.60 -6.44
CA SER A 191 0.53 5.36 -7.49
C SER A 191 0.39 6.43 -8.56
N LEU A 192 1.49 7.05 -8.97
CA LEU A 192 1.50 8.03 -10.04
C LEU A 192 0.83 7.45 -11.30
N ASP A 193 -0.17 8.15 -11.83
CA ASP A 193 -0.78 7.79 -13.11
C ASP A 193 0.06 8.38 -14.24
N THR A 194 0.79 7.51 -14.94
CA THR A 194 1.65 7.89 -16.07
C THR A 194 0.90 8.03 -17.39
N THR A 195 -0.41 7.79 -17.40
CA THR A 195 -1.25 7.90 -18.61
C THR A 195 -2.02 9.21 -18.69
N ASN A 196 -2.06 9.95 -17.59
CA ASN A 196 -2.70 11.25 -17.50
C ASN A 196 -1.84 12.16 -16.60
N PHE A 197 -1.03 13.00 -17.22
CA PHE A 197 -0.07 13.89 -16.54
C PHE A 197 -0.70 15.22 -16.08
N ASP A 198 -2.02 15.40 -16.26
CA ASP A 198 -2.73 16.65 -15.93
C ASP A 198 -3.23 16.69 -14.46
N PHE A 199 -2.76 15.79 -13.59
CA PHE A 199 -3.23 15.74 -12.20
C PHE A 199 -2.55 16.75 -11.27
N GLU A 200 -3.31 17.21 -10.27
CA GLU A 200 -2.97 18.21 -9.24
C GLU A 200 -1.94 17.70 -8.20
N LEU A 201 -1.04 16.77 -8.56
CA LEU A 201 -0.08 16.18 -7.61
C LEU A 201 0.74 17.26 -6.93
N LYS A 202 0.61 17.34 -5.61
CA LYS A 202 1.27 18.33 -4.79
C LYS A 202 2.43 17.71 -4.00
N LEU A 203 3.61 18.32 -4.17
CA LEU A 203 4.83 17.94 -3.46
C LEU A 203 5.31 19.09 -2.54
N PRO A 204 5.90 18.80 -1.37
CA PRO A 204 6.16 17.47 -0.81
C PRO A 204 4.86 16.73 -0.54
N PHE A 205 4.88 15.40 -0.68
CA PHE A 205 3.65 14.60 -0.67
C PHE A 205 2.96 14.69 0.70
N HIS A 206 1.63 14.80 0.73
CA HIS A 206 0.88 15.00 1.96
C HIS A 206 0.35 13.67 2.50
N ILE A 207 0.46 13.48 3.81
CA ILE A 207 -0.02 12.32 4.54
C ILE A 207 -1.00 12.80 5.61
N LEU A 208 -2.24 12.37 5.50
CA LEU A 208 -3.26 12.58 6.52
C LEU A 208 -3.07 11.56 7.64
N VAL A 209 -3.10 12.02 8.89
CA VAL A 209 -2.95 11.16 10.06
C VAL A 209 -4.29 11.04 10.79
N GLU A 210 -4.74 9.81 11.02
CA GLU A 210 -6.04 9.48 11.64
C GLU A 210 -6.09 9.92 13.11
N GLU A 211 -7.25 10.43 13.55
CA GLU A 211 -7.46 10.79 14.95
C GLU A 211 -7.34 9.59 15.91
N GLY A 212 -6.40 9.68 16.84
CA GLY A 212 -6.20 8.80 17.98
C GLY A 212 -5.55 7.47 17.64
N LYS A 213 -5.81 6.89 16.47
CA LYS A 213 -5.21 5.63 15.99
C LYS A 213 -4.06 5.85 15.01
N HIS A 214 -3.89 7.06 14.49
CA HIS A 214 -2.75 7.46 13.66
C HIS A 214 -2.50 6.67 12.37
N ALA A 215 -3.45 5.83 11.93
CA ALA A 215 -3.44 5.24 10.60
C ALA A 215 -3.18 6.33 9.55
N SER A 216 -2.24 6.06 8.64
CA SER A 216 -1.82 7.04 7.65
C SER A 216 -2.62 6.90 6.36
N CYS A 217 -3.03 8.01 5.77
CA CYS A 217 -3.66 8.04 4.46
C CYS A 217 -2.94 9.02 3.53
N THR A 218 -2.94 8.73 2.24
CA THR A 218 -2.38 9.63 1.23
C THR A 218 -3.33 10.81 0.97
N ASP A 219 -2.78 11.96 0.62
CA ASP A 219 -3.50 13.14 0.10
C ASP A 219 -2.66 13.68 -1.06
N MET A 220 -3.16 13.49 -2.28
CA MET A 220 -2.33 13.70 -3.46
C MET A 220 -2.29 15.17 -3.90
N ASN A 221 -3.38 15.94 -3.73
CA ASN A 221 -3.42 17.37 -4.06
C ASN A 221 -3.08 18.26 -2.85
N GLY A 222 -2.97 17.70 -1.65
CA GLY A 222 -2.63 18.44 -0.44
C GLY A 222 -3.72 19.45 -0.07
N ASP A 223 -4.99 19.10 -0.27
CA ASP A 223 -6.13 19.96 0.07
C ASP A 223 -6.72 19.69 1.47
N GLY A 224 -6.27 18.61 2.13
CA GLY A 224 -6.71 18.22 3.47
C GLY A 224 -8.06 17.49 3.52
N TYR A 225 -8.65 17.14 2.37
CA TYR A 225 -9.81 16.28 2.22
C TYR A 225 -9.37 14.90 1.76
N TYR A 226 -9.93 13.86 2.37
CA TYR A 226 -9.76 12.51 1.85
C TYR A 226 -10.85 12.18 0.83
N THR A 227 -10.43 11.92 -0.41
CA THR A 227 -11.28 11.57 -1.55
C THR A 227 -10.93 10.16 -2.04
N PRO A 228 -11.76 9.14 -1.73
CA PRO A 228 -11.56 7.78 -2.21
C PRO A 228 -11.48 7.69 -3.73
N GLY A 229 -10.51 6.92 -4.26
CA GLY A 229 -10.29 6.78 -5.69
C GLY A 229 -9.42 7.89 -6.31
N TYR A 230 -9.27 9.00 -5.61
CA TYR A 230 -8.40 10.12 -6.01
C TYR A 230 -7.10 10.08 -5.20
N ASP A 231 -7.20 10.21 -3.88
CA ASP A 231 -6.03 10.18 -3.00
C ASP A 231 -5.47 8.77 -2.81
N VAL A 232 -6.32 7.76 -2.96
CA VAL A 232 -5.94 6.35 -3.04
C VAL A 232 -6.49 5.80 -4.34
N ASN A 233 -5.60 5.44 -5.26
CA ASN A 233 -5.97 4.99 -6.62
C ASN A 233 -5.56 3.54 -6.91
N VAL A 234 -4.99 2.84 -5.93
CA VAL A 234 -4.71 1.41 -5.99
C VAL A 234 -5.55 0.68 -4.95
N ARG A 235 -6.29 -0.35 -5.40
CA ARG A 235 -7.16 -1.18 -4.54
C ARG A 235 -8.15 -0.33 -3.72
N VAL A 236 -8.80 0.62 -4.37
CA VAL A 236 -9.68 1.64 -3.74
C VAL A 236 -10.72 1.02 -2.80
N ASN A 237 -11.35 -0.09 -3.19
CA ASN A 237 -12.36 -0.77 -2.38
C ASN A 237 -11.82 -1.39 -1.07
N ASP A 238 -10.52 -1.65 -1.04
CA ASP A 238 -9.80 -2.32 0.05
C ASP A 238 -9.04 -1.37 0.96
N ALA A 239 -8.90 -0.11 0.55
CA ALA A 239 -8.21 0.93 1.30
C ALA A 239 -8.84 1.16 2.68
N TRP A 240 -8.02 1.44 3.69
CA TRP A 240 -8.50 1.79 5.03
C TRP A 240 -9.33 3.08 5.02
N GLY A 241 -8.82 4.08 4.27
CA GLY A 241 -9.23 5.47 4.35
C GLY A 241 -8.67 6.18 5.59
N LEU A 242 -9.44 7.14 6.12
CA LEU A 242 -9.13 7.90 7.34
C LEU A 242 -10.37 7.96 8.26
N ARG A 243 -10.35 7.29 9.40
CA ARG A 243 -11.53 7.06 10.24
C ARG A 243 -11.42 7.77 11.59
N ASP A 244 -11.59 9.09 11.56
CA ASP A 244 -11.51 9.96 12.75
C ASP A 244 -12.63 9.74 13.79
N VAL A 245 -13.58 8.86 13.48
CA VAL A 245 -14.67 8.46 14.37
C VAL A 245 -14.30 7.28 15.28
N ILE A 246 -13.12 6.65 15.10
CA ILE A 246 -12.74 5.47 15.90
C ILE A 246 -12.69 5.79 17.40
N ARG A 247 -12.31 7.03 17.77
CA ARG A 247 -12.32 7.48 19.16
C ARG A 247 -13.71 7.47 19.80
N THR A 248 -14.78 7.68 19.03
CA THR A 248 -16.15 7.75 19.56
C THR A 248 -16.81 6.39 19.77
N GLY A 249 -16.09 5.28 19.54
CA GLY A 249 -16.58 3.93 19.80
C GLY A 249 -17.66 3.46 18.82
N THR A 250 -17.83 4.18 17.70
CA THR A 250 -18.75 3.78 16.63
C THR A 250 -18.23 2.47 16.01
N LEU A 251 -18.97 1.38 16.25
CA LEU A 251 -18.59 0.05 15.78
C LEU A 251 -18.43 0.00 14.26
N PHE A 252 -17.34 -0.66 13.86
CA PHE A 252 -16.94 -1.11 12.53
C PHE A 252 -18.07 -1.16 11.48
N SER A 253 -18.08 -0.21 10.54
CA SER A 253 -18.43 -0.57 9.17
C SER A 253 -17.18 -1.06 8.46
N SER A 254 -17.27 -2.18 7.76
CA SER A 254 -16.13 -2.70 7.00
C SER A 254 -15.72 -1.74 5.87
N GLN A 255 -16.70 -1.05 5.27
CA GLN A 255 -16.50 -0.03 4.24
C GLN A 255 -16.24 1.37 4.82
N PHE A 256 -15.26 2.07 4.25
CA PHE A 256 -15.04 3.49 4.48
C PHE A 256 -16.23 4.34 4.01
N GLN A 257 -16.57 5.39 4.75
CA GLN A 257 -17.60 6.36 4.36
C GLN A 257 -17.07 7.78 4.61
N GLY A 258 -17.36 8.72 3.71
CA GLY A 258 -16.80 10.08 3.77
C GLY A 258 -17.06 10.84 5.09
N TRP A 259 -18.17 10.57 5.77
CA TRP A 259 -18.48 11.17 7.08
C TRP A 259 -17.54 10.72 8.20
N MET A 260 -16.75 9.67 8.00
CA MET A 260 -15.76 9.19 8.96
C MET A 260 -14.51 10.06 9.02
N THR A 261 -14.29 10.91 8.00
CA THR A 261 -13.10 11.76 7.91
C THR A 261 -13.45 13.21 8.21
N LYS A 262 -12.60 13.87 9.00
CA LYS A 262 -12.62 15.31 9.24
C LYS A 262 -11.66 16.01 8.29
N VAL A 263 -12.02 17.20 7.86
CA VAL A 263 -11.15 18.05 7.03
C VAL A 263 -9.93 18.49 7.83
N ARG A 264 -8.75 18.38 7.23
CA ARG A 264 -7.50 18.84 7.83
C ARG A 264 -7.31 20.33 7.60
N ARG A 265 -6.93 21.07 8.64
CA ARG A 265 -6.74 22.53 8.56
C ARG A 265 -5.27 22.90 8.53
N PRO A 266 -4.85 23.91 7.74
CA PRO A 266 -3.43 24.22 7.52
C PRO A 266 -2.58 24.39 8.79
N GLU A 267 -3.17 24.85 9.88
CA GLU A 267 -2.54 25.02 11.19
C GLU A 267 -2.15 23.70 11.87
N TYR A 268 -2.67 22.56 11.41
CA TYR A 268 -2.33 21.22 11.93
C TYR A 268 -1.33 20.47 11.05
N ARG A 269 -0.67 21.16 10.12
CA ARG A 269 0.44 20.60 9.33
C ARG A 269 1.74 20.63 10.11
N VAL A 270 2.49 19.55 10.01
CA VAL A 270 3.90 19.47 10.38
C VAL A 270 4.71 19.26 9.11
N LEU A 271 5.60 20.20 8.84
CA LEU A 271 6.32 20.30 7.57
C LEU A 271 7.68 19.59 7.63
N PRO A 272 8.14 19.04 6.50
CA PRO A 272 9.47 18.44 6.39
C PRO A 272 10.60 19.47 6.54
N PRO A 273 11.80 19.07 7.00
CA PRO A 273 12.97 19.95 7.03
C PRO A 273 13.61 20.04 5.64
N LEU A 274 12.90 20.65 4.68
CA LEU A 274 13.36 20.74 3.29
C LEU A 274 14.70 21.51 3.19
N PRO A 275 15.70 20.98 2.46
CA PRO A 275 16.95 21.70 2.22
C PRO A 275 16.72 23.03 1.51
N ALA A 276 17.61 24.00 1.73
CA ALA A 276 17.49 25.36 1.19
C ALA A 276 17.45 25.41 -0.35
N ASP A 277 18.03 24.41 -1.02
CA ASP A 277 18.05 24.26 -2.48
C ASP A 277 16.91 23.38 -3.01
N SER A 278 15.99 22.93 -2.15
CA SER A 278 14.82 22.17 -2.59
C SER A 278 13.86 23.06 -3.40
N PRO A 279 13.43 22.62 -4.60
CA PRO A 279 12.46 23.39 -5.39
C PRO A 279 11.10 23.53 -4.68
N LEU A 280 10.78 22.56 -3.82
CA LEU A 280 9.51 22.48 -3.08
C LEU A 280 9.45 23.43 -1.87
N ARG A 281 10.59 24.01 -1.48
CA ARG A 281 10.70 24.82 -0.27
C ARG A 281 9.98 26.16 -0.39
N SER A 282 10.04 26.76 -1.58
CA SER A 282 9.55 28.13 -1.84
C SER A 282 8.06 28.32 -1.55
N GLU A 283 7.23 27.28 -1.70
CA GLU A 283 5.79 27.35 -1.40
C GLU A 283 5.52 27.61 0.09
N TYR A 284 6.41 27.16 0.96
CA TYR A 284 6.26 27.27 2.42
C TYR A 284 7.11 28.39 3.02
N GLU A 285 7.79 29.18 2.19
CA GLU A 285 8.58 30.32 2.62
C GLU A 285 7.73 31.59 2.66
N GLN A 286 7.79 32.32 3.77
CA GLN A 286 7.26 33.67 3.85
C GLN A 286 8.37 34.58 4.37
N ASN A 287 8.60 35.71 3.68
CA ASN A 287 9.65 36.68 4.05
C ASN A 287 11.02 36.01 4.30
N THR A 288 11.40 35.05 3.46
CA THR A 288 12.66 34.25 3.55
C THR A 288 12.77 33.28 4.73
N VAL A 289 11.73 33.19 5.56
CA VAL A 289 11.64 32.21 6.64
C VAL A 289 10.84 31.02 6.15
N TYR A 290 11.42 29.82 6.23
CA TYR A 290 10.74 28.58 5.93
C TYR A 290 9.77 28.22 7.05
N ALA A 291 8.52 27.88 6.69
CA ALA A 291 7.50 27.38 7.60
C ALA A 291 7.31 28.24 8.87
N PRO A 292 7.13 29.57 8.76
CA PRO A 292 7.11 30.44 9.93
C PRO A 292 5.96 30.11 10.90
N ASP A 293 4.84 29.60 10.36
CA ASP A 293 3.60 29.35 11.11
C ASP A 293 3.41 27.89 11.53
N ASN A 294 4.20 26.96 11.00
CA ASN A 294 4.03 25.52 11.19
C ASN A 294 5.24 24.91 11.92
N ALA A 295 5.00 23.82 12.65
CA ALA A 295 6.10 23.01 13.16
C ALA A 295 6.86 22.36 12.00
N VAL A 296 8.19 22.28 12.14
CA VAL A 296 9.07 21.55 11.23
C VAL A 296 9.66 20.40 12.02
N TYR A 297 9.53 19.18 11.51
CA TYR A 297 10.04 18.01 12.22
C TYR A 297 11.54 17.80 11.99
N GLU A 298 12.18 17.12 12.92
CA GLU A 298 13.51 16.57 12.77
C GLU A 298 13.46 15.21 12.08
N LEU A 299 14.40 14.96 11.17
CA LEU A 299 14.60 13.65 10.56
C LEU A 299 15.70 12.90 11.30
N ARG A 300 15.44 11.65 11.67
CA ARG A 300 16.43 10.79 12.33
C ARG A 300 16.47 9.40 11.69
N PRO A 301 17.63 8.73 11.60
CA PRO A 301 17.66 7.32 11.21
C PRO A 301 16.84 6.47 12.18
N MET A 302 16.11 5.47 11.68
CA MET A 302 15.40 4.51 12.53
C MET A 302 16.37 3.78 13.46
N PRO A 303 16.19 3.86 14.79
CA PRO A 303 17.02 3.13 15.74
C PRO A 303 16.75 1.62 15.68
N ASP A 304 17.68 0.85 16.25
CA ASP A 304 17.49 -0.58 16.47
C ASP A 304 16.41 -0.82 17.55
N PRO A 305 15.42 -1.70 17.33
CA PRO A 305 14.41 -2.04 18.33
C PRO A 305 14.98 -2.55 19.65
N ASP A 306 16.20 -3.11 19.67
CA ASP A 306 16.84 -3.56 20.90
C ASP A 306 17.14 -2.41 21.88
N HIS A 307 17.27 -1.16 21.38
CA HIS A 307 17.43 0.03 22.23
C HIS A 307 16.17 0.36 23.05
N ALA A 308 15.00 -0.19 22.69
CA ALA A 308 13.78 -0.03 23.47
C ALA A 308 13.83 -0.80 24.80
N LEU A 309 14.72 -1.78 24.96
CA LEU A 309 14.81 -2.53 26.21
C LEU A 309 15.21 -1.63 27.39
N PRO A 310 14.61 -1.81 28.58
CA PRO A 310 13.80 -2.95 28.99
C PRO A 310 12.31 -2.91 28.58
N ASP A 311 11.86 -1.91 27.84
CA ASP A 311 10.47 -1.82 27.36
C ASP A 311 10.19 -2.80 26.21
N ALA A 312 9.76 -4.01 26.60
CA ALA A 312 9.42 -5.06 25.65
C ALA A 312 8.19 -4.75 24.79
N ALA A 313 7.29 -3.87 25.27
CA ALA A 313 6.10 -3.48 24.51
C ALA A 313 6.50 -2.58 23.35
N LEU A 314 7.36 -1.57 23.62
CA LEU A 314 7.91 -0.69 22.59
C LEU A 314 8.76 -1.47 21.57
N LYS A 315 9.61 -2.39 22.03
CA LYS A 315 10.40 -3.25 21.14
C LYS A 315 9.50 -3.99 20.14
N ARG A 316 8.44 -4.63 20.63
CA ARG A 316 7.49 -5.38 19.81
C ARG A 316 6.71 -4.48 18.83
N ASP A 317 6.42 -3.24 19.23
CA ASP A 317 5.79 -2.24 18.37
C ASP A 317 6.73 -1.79 17.23
N MET A 318 8.01 -1.60 17.50
CA MET A 318 9.01 -1.19 16.50
C MET A 318 9.41 -2.29 15.51
N GLU A 319 9.47 -3.55 15.96
CA GLU A 319 9.98 -4.70 15.20
C GLU A 319 9.40 -4.84 13.78
N PRO A 320 8.08 -4.72 13.56
CA PRO A 320 7.48 -4.86 12.23
C PRO A 320 7.89 -3.76 11.24
N TYR A 321 8.30 -2.60 11.75
CA TYR A 321 8.68 -1.44 10.94
C TYR A 321 10.17 -1.37 10.63
N HIS A 322 11.00 -2.06 11.43
CA HIS A 322 12.44 -2.05 11.30
C HIS A 322 12.95 -3.10 10.29
N ALA A 323 13.67 -2.65 9.27
CA ALA A 323 14.46 -3.55 8.42
C ALA A 323 15.90 -3.72 8.96
N ALA A 324 16.23 -4.93 9.40
CA ALA A 324 17.60 -5.26 9.79
C ALA A 324 18.58 -5.05 8.62
N ASN A 325 19.75 -4.46 8.91
CA ASN A 325 20.84 -4.20 7.96
C ASN A 325 20.41 -3.43 6.69
N TRP A 326 19.59 -2.40 6.87
CA TRP A 326 19.15 -1.56 5.76
C TRP A 326 20.29 -0.72 5.16
N PRO A 327 20.31 -0.52 3.82
CA PRO A 327 19.31 -0.94 2.83
C PRO A 327 19.54 -2.34 2.25
N ARG A 328 18.46 -3.01 1.77
CA ARG A 328 18.58 -4.20 0.92
C ARG A 328 18.97 -3.80 -0.51
N LEU A 329 19.98 -4.45 -1.08
CA LEU A 329 20.40 -4.22 -2.46
C LEU A 329 19.74 -5.25 -3.38
N ARG A 330 19.05 -4.78 -4.43
CA ARG A 330 18.49 -5.63 -5.50
C ARG A 330 19.11 -5.23 -6.84
N GLN A 331 19.65 -6.21 -7.56
CA GLN A 331 20.22 -5.97 -8.90
C GLN A 331 19.15 -6.10 -9.98
N GLU A 332 19.23 -5.21 -10.99
CA GLU A 332 18.42 -5.22 -12.22
C GLU A 332 18.92 -6.31 -13.19
N THR A 333 18.89 -7.59 -12.82
CA THR A 333 19.24 -8.70 -13.74
C THR A 333 18.02 -9.32 -14.44
N ASP A 334 16.81 -8.88 -14.09
CA ASP A 334 15.57 -9.48 -14.60
C ASP A 334 14.55 -8.39 -14.96
N TYR A 335 14.09 -8.38 -16.20
CA TYR A 335 12.98 -7.52 -16.64
C TYR A 335 11.72 -7.78 -15.79
N GLU A 336 11.54 -9.03 -15.32
CA GLU A 336 10.51 -9.38 -14.34
C GLU A 336 10.78 -8.73 -12.98
N ALA A 337 12.02 -8.58 -12.52
CA ALA A 337 12.33 -7.90 -11.26
C ALA A 337 12.04 -6.39 -11.31
N LEU A 338 12.23 -5.75 -12.47
CA LEU A 338 11.85 -4.35 -12.66
C LEU A 338 10.32 -4.19 -12.72
N LEU A 339 9.62 -5.06 -13.45
CA LEU A 339 8.16 -5.08 -13.46
C LEU A 339 7.58 -5.42 -12.09
N ASP A 340 8.16 -6.35 -11.35
CA ASP A 340 7.76 -6.68 -9.98
C ASP A 340 8.00 -5.50 -9.03
N TRP A 341 9.13 -4.81 -9.15
CA TRP A 341 9.42 -3.62 -8.37
C TRP A 341 8.46 -2.47 -8.73
N TRP A 342 8.10 -2.35 -10.00
CA TRP A 342 7.18 -1.32 -10.51
C TRP A 342 5.73 -1.63 -10.13
N GLU A 343 5.23 -2.81 -10.46
CA GLU A 343 3.84 -3.26 -10.29
C GLU A 343 3.53 -3.70 -8.86
N GLY A 344 4.52 -4.15 -8.08
CA GLY A 344 4.46 -4.42 -6.64
C GLY A 344 3.28 -5.28 -6.17
N ASP A 345 3.53 -6.54 -5.81
CA ASP A 345 2.61 -7.36 -4.98
C ASP A 345 1.19 -7.60 -5.56
N ARG A 346 0.93 -7.25 -6.83
CA ARG A 346 -0.41 -7.28 -7.44
C ARG A 346 -0.91 -8.68 -7.80
N ILE A 347 -0.01 -9.58 -8.23
CA ILE A 347 -0.42 -10.86 -8.86
C ILE A 347 -0.42 -12.02 -7.86
N ILE A 348 0.63 -12.18 -7.04
CA ILE A 348 0.81 -13.37 -6.18
C ILE A 348 -0.23 -13.46 -5.05
N LYS A 349 -0.80 -12.32 -4.61
CA LYS A 349 -1.87 -12.28 -3.60
C LYS A 349 -3.28 -12.53 -4.16
N SER A 350 -3.44 -12.82 -5.46
CA SER A 350 -4.76 -12.90 -6.11
C SER A 350 -5.31 -14.32 -6.36
N LEU A 351 -4.62 -15.36 -5.90
CA LEU A 351 -5.13 -16.75 -5.94
C LEU A 351 -5.70 -17.14 -4.57
N SER A 352 -6.71 -18.00 -4.55
CA SER A 352 -7.23 -18.59 -3.31
C SER A 352 -7.59 -20.05 -3.50
N ILE A 353 -7.31 -20.84 -2.47
CA ILE A 353 -7.57 -22.29 -2.43
C ILE A 353 -8.32 -22.58 -1.14
N ALA A 354 -9.46 -23.25 -1.24
CA ALA A 354 -10.31 -23.57 -0.11
C ALA A 354 -10.81 -25.02 -0.14
N VAL A 355 -10.96 -25.61 1.04
CA VAL A 355 -11.79 -26.79 1.22
C VAL A 355 -13.24 -26.33 1.27
N ARG A 356 -14.09 -26.95 0.48
CA ARG A 356 -15.51 -26.64 0.34
C ARG A 356 -16.36 -27.80 0.83
N ALA A 357 -17.41 -27.51 1.59
CA ALA A 357 -18.45 -28.44 1.97
C ALA A 357 -19.81 -27.89 1.53
N ASN A 358 -20.54 -28.70 0.76
CA ASN A 358 -21.89 -28.41 0.27
C ASN A 358 -22.61 -29.75 0.03
N GLU A 359 -23.06 -30.37 1.13
CA GLU A 359 -23.50 -31.79 1.21
C GLU A 359 -22.38 -32.82 0.99
N THR A 360 -21.47 -32.54 0.05
CA THR A 360 -20.23 -33.29 -0.18
C THR A 360 -19.00 -32.40 0.04
N TRP A 361 -17.84 -33.03 0.23
CA TRP A 361 -16.55 -32.33 0.34
C TRP A 361 -15.92 -32.09 -1.02
N GLY A 362 -15.15 -31.01 -1.13
CA GLY A 362 -14.51 -30.61 -2.37
C GLY A 362 -13.39 -29.59 -2.18
N LEU A 363 -12.81 -29.17 -3.30
CA LEU A 363 -11.79 -28.13 -3.38
C LEU A 363 -12.30 -26.99 -4.25
N SER A 364 -12.04 -25.75 -3.84
CA SER A 364 -12.42 -24.53 -4.53
C SER A 364 -11.20 -23.66 -4.78
N PHE A 365 -11.11 -23.10 -5.98
CA PHE A 365 -10.05 -22.23 -6.45
C PHE A 365 -10.67 -20.92 -6.92
N SER A 366 -10.14 -19.79 -6.47
CA SER A 366 -10.59 -18.46 -6.91
C SER A 366 -9.41 -17.64 -7.45
N PHE A 367 -9.59 -17.00 -8.61
CA PHE A 367 -8.52 -16.27 -9.31
C PHE A 367 -9.09 -15.11 -10.14
N PRO A 368 -8.27 -14.11 -10.55
CA PRO A 368 -8.75 -12.92 -11.25
C PRO A 368 -9.64 -13.22 -12.46
N LEU A 369 -10.68 -12.40 -12.69
CA LEU A 369 -11.61 -12.63 -13.80
C LEU A 369 -10.91 -12.60 -15.18
N LEU A 370 -10.00 -11.64 -15.38
CA LEU A 370 -9.09 -11.64 -16.52
C LEU A 370 -7.77 -12.25 -16.05
N ILE A 371 -7.20 -13.18 -16.81
CA ILE A 371 -6.03 -14.02 -16.44
C ILE A 371 -4.83 -13.22 -15.89
N ILE A 372 -4.77 -11.89 -16.13
CA ILE A 372 -3.68 -10.99 -15.70
C ILE A 372 -4.18 -9.80 -14.85
N LYS A 373 -5.50 -9.55 -14.74
CA LYS A 373 -6.02 -8.36 -14.04
C LYS A 373 -7.37 -8.61 -13.35
N ASN A 374 -7.49 -8.19 -12.10
CA ASN A 374 -8.79 -8.16 -11.42
C ASN A 374 -9.73 -7.16 -12.11
N VAL A 375 -11.01 -7.53 -12.23
CA VAL A 375 -12.05 -6.64 -12.75
C VAL A 375 -12.76 -6.04 -11.54
N GLU A 376 -12.56 -4.74 -11.37
CA GLU A 376 -13.34 -3.94 -10.44
C GLU A 376 -14.72 -3.67 -11.05
N ALA A 377 -15.79 -3.82 -10.26
CA ALA A 377 -17.14 -3.52 -10.72
C ALA A 377 -17.40 -2.01 -10.59
N PRO A 378 -17.36 -1.22 -11.69
CA PRO A 378 -17.22 0.24 -11.61
C PRO A 378 -18.43 0.96 -11.00
N LEU A 379 -19.63 0.36 -11.05
CA LEU A 379 -20.87 0.98 -10.55
C LEU A 379 -21.22 0.58 -9.11
N ILE A 380 -20.82 -0.61 -8.67
CA ILE A 380 -21.22 -1.16 -7.36
C ILE A 380 -20.02 -1.31 -6.42
N GLY A 381 -18.80 -1.01 -6.89
CA GLY A 381 -17.56 -1.32 -6.20
C GLY A 381 -17.32 -2.83 -6.08
N GLY A 382 -16.12 -3.22 -5.68
CA GLY A 382 -15.75 -4.60 -5.41
C GLY A 382 -15.18 -5.36 -6.60
N TRP A 383 -14.97 -6.65 -6.39
CA TRP A 383 -14.17 -7.52 -7.24
C TRP A 383 -15.01 -8.62 -7.86
N LEU A 384 -14.84 -8.81 -9.17
CA LEU A 384 -15.29 -10.01 -9.87
C LEU A 384 -14.12 -10.95 -10.09
N VAL A 385 -14.29 -12.20 -9.70
CA VAL A 385 -13.28 -13.26 -9.82
C VAL A 385 -13.89 -14.54 -10.36
N ASN A 386 -13.07 -15.33 -11.03
CA ASN A 386 -13.41 -16.71 -11.38
C ASN A 386 -13.36 -17.55 -10.11
N ARG A 387 -14.36 -18.40 -9.89
CA ARG A 387 -14.33 -19.48 -8.89
C ARG A 387 -14.62 -20.81 -9.56
N VAL A 388 -13.67 -21.73 -9.49
CA VAL A 388 -13.82 -23.11 -9.96
C VAL A 388 -13.79 -24.02 -8.75
N TYR A 389 -14.70 -24.99 -8.66
CA TYR A 389 -14.66 -25.99 -7.61
C TYR A 389 -14.94 -27.40 -8.13
N PHE A 390 -14.37 -28.37 -7.44
CA PHE A 390 -14.56 -29.79 -7.67
C PHE A 390 -15.08 -30.44 -6.39
N GLN A 391 -16.06 -31.34 -6.49
CA GLN A 391 -16.69 -31.97 -5.33
C GLN A 391 -17.13 -33.41 -5.66
N ASP A 392 -17.83 -34.04 -4.71
CA ASP A 392 -18.24 -35.46 -4.76
C ASP A 392 -17.06 -36.45 -4.63
N LYS A 393 -17.38 -37.74 -4.53
CA LYS A 393 -16.41 -38.84 -4.54
C LYS A 393 -15.51 -38.72 -5.77
N ASP A 394 -14.20 -38.75 -5.52
CA ASP A 394 -13.14 -38.61 -6.53
C ASP A 394 -13.13 -37.26 -7.27
N LEU A 395 -13.75 -36.20 -6.70
CA LEU A 395 -13.77 -34.83 -7.26
C LEU A 395 -14.36 -34.75 -8.68
N ARG A 396 -15.36 -35.59 -8.97
CA ARG A 396 -15.95 -35.75 -10.30
C ARG A 396 -16.85 -34.60 -10.70
N ASP A 397 -17.57 -34.01 -9.75
CA ASP A 397 -18.47 -32.90 -10.00
C ASP A 397 -17.66 -31.61 -10.18
N PHE A 398 -18.09 -30.78 -11.13
CA PHE A 398 -17.39 -29.54 -11.50
C PHE A 398 -18.33 -28.34 -11.43
N GLY A 399 -17.90 -27.27 -10.78
CA GLY A 399 -18.60 -26.00 -10.76
C GLY A 399 -17.73 -24.85 -11.23
N TYR A 400 -18.31 -23.94 -12.01
CA TYR A 400 -17.72 -22.67 -12.40
C TYR A 400 -18.68 -21.53 -12.09
N ASN A 401 -18.22 -20.57 -11.30
CA ASN A 401 -18.99 -19.39 -10.93
C ASN A 401 -18.17 -18.12 -11.16
N ILE A 402 -18.86 -17.04 -11.50
CA ILE A 402 -18.38 -15.69 -11.28
C ILE A 402 -18.73 -15.33 -9.85
N LEU A 403 -17.72 -15.02 -9.04
CA LEU A 403 -17.85 -14.58 -7.66
C LEU A 403 -17.67 -13.06 -7.60
N TYR A 404 -18.64 -12.39 -7.01
CA TYR A 404 -18.61 -10.99 -6.63
C TYR A 404 -18.36 -10.87 -5.12
N THR A 405 -17.41 -10.03 -4.74
CA THR A 405 -17.18 -9.64 -3.34
C THR A 405 -16.81 -8.16 -3.25
N PRO A 406 -17.42 -7.36 -2.36
CA PRO A 406 -17.16 -5.92 -2.25
C PRO A 406 -15.71 -5.55 -1.95
N SER A 407 -14.95 -6.44 -1.33
CA SER A 407 -13.56 -6.19 -0.97
C SER A 407 -12.79 -7.51 -0.89
N ALA A 408 -11.50 -7.47 -1.21
CA ALA A 408 -10.57 -8.53 -0.86
C ALA A 408 -10.13 -8.39 0.60
N SER A 409 -9.95 -7.19 1.14
CA SER A 409 -9.28 -6.99 2.43
C SER A 409 -10.14 -7.10 3.67
N ARG A 410 -11.44 -6.82 3.56
CA ARG A 410 -12.28 -6.63 4.73
C ARG A 410 -12.41 -7.89 5.59
N PHE A 411 -12.43 -7.67 6.91
CA PHE A 411 -12.64 -8.72 7.89
C PHE A 411 -13.94 -9.48 7.64
N MET A 412 -15.00 -8.77 7.24
CA MET A 412 -16.30 -9.35 6.95
C MET A 412 -16.94 -8.65 5.75
N ASP A 413 -17.43 -9.43 4.79
CA ASP A 413 -18.17 -8.94 3.63
C ASP A 413 -19.27 -9.90 3.19
N PRO A 414 -20.37 -9.38 2.62
CA PRO A 414 -21.25 -10.23 1.82
C PRO A 414 -20.52 -10.68 0.54
N TYR A 415 -20.96 -11.80 -0.01
CA TYR A 415 -20.57 -12.21 -1.34
C TYR A 415 -21.76 -12.74 -2.12
N PHE A 416 -21.62 -12.72 -3.44
CA PHE A 416 -22.62 -13.25 -4.36
C PHE A 416 -21.90 -13.99 -5.48
N ALA A 417 -22.36 -15.17 -5.84
CA ALA A 417 -21.79 -15.92 -6.95
C ALA A 417 -22.90 -16.51 -7.82
N PHE A 418 -22.67 -16.57 -9.12
CA PHE A 418 -23.58 -17.21 -10.06
C PHE A 418 -22.78 -17.94 -11.13
N GLY A 419 -23.33 -19.03 -11.65
CA GLY A 419 -22.56 -19.89 -12.53
C GLY A 419 -23.29 -21.14 -12.97
N VAL A 420 -22.49 -22.14 -13.32
CA VAL A 420 -22.95 -23.45 -13.78
C VAL A 420 -22.26 -24.55 -12.97
N GLU A 421 -23.02 -25.60 -12.69
CA GLU A 421 -22.53 -26.79 -12.03
C GLU A 421 -22.86 -28.01 -12.87
N VAL A 422 -21.90 -28.94 -12.95
CA VAL A 422 -21.97 -30.17 -13.71
C VAL A 422 -21.85 -31.33 -12.73
N ASP A 423 -22.97 -31.99 -12.48
CA ASP A 423 -23.06 -33.15 -11.60
C ASP A 423 -22.95 -34.44 -12.43
N TYR A 424 -22.11 -35.37 -12.01
CA TYR A 424 -21.99 -36.71 -12.58
C TYR A 424 -22.57 -37.75 -11.63
N TYR A 425 -23.55 -38.52 -12.08
CA TYR A 425 -24.21 -39.53 -11.25
C TYR A 425 -24.36 -40.86 -11.98
N ASN A 426 -24.24 -41.95 -11.23
CA ASN A 426 -24.48 -43.29 -11.76
C ASN A 426 -25.98 -43.56 -11.79
N VAL A 427 -26.48 -44.04 -12.91
CA VAL A 427 -27.86 -44.54 -12.99
C VAL A 427 -27.94 -45.88 -12.25
N PRO A 428 -28.78 -46.03 -11.21
CA PRO A 428 -28.81 -47.23 -10.37
C PRO A 428 -29.01 -48.54 -11.14
N GLU A 429 -29.68 -48.49 -12.29
CA GLU A 429 -30.08 -49.66 -13.08
C GLU A 429 -29.03 -50.09 -14.10
N THR A 430 -28.16 -49.18 -14.56
CA THR A 430 -27.23 -49.45 -15.67
C THR A 430 -25.77 -49.18 -15.31
N GLU A 431 -25.51 -48.64 -14.12
CA GLU A 431 -24.23 -48.04 -13.70
C GLU A 431 -23.66 -47.02 -14.70
N ALA A 432 -24.45 -46.60 -15.70
CA ALA A 432 -24.00 -45.65 -16.69
C ALA A 432 -23.84 -44.28 -16.03
N LEU A 433 -22.69 -43.65 -16.26
CA LEU A 433 -22.42 -42.29 -15.83
C LEU A 433 -23.27 -41.32 -16.65
N LYS A 434 -24.18 -40.60 -16.00
CA LYS A 434 -24.94 -39.51 -16.60
C LYS A 434 -24.45 -38.17 -16.09
N LYS A 435 -24.65 -37.15 -16.91
CA LYS A 435 -24.30 -35.75 -16.62
C LYS A 435 -25.57 -34.93 -16.49
N ARG A 436 -25.66 -34.11 -15.44
CA ARG A 436 -26.65 -33.03 -15.31
C ARG A 436 -25.91 -31.70 -15.27
N THR A 437 -26.49 -30.65 -15.83
CA THR A 437 -25.92 -29.30 -15.78
C THR A 437 -26.98 -28.33 -15.31
N ASP A 438 -26.71 -27.67 -14.20
CA ASP A 438 -27.63 -26.78 -13.52
C ASP A 438 -27.01 -25.38 -13.43
N PHE A 439 -27.85 -24.36 -13.59
CA PHE A 439 -27.49 -22.99 -13.21
C PHE A 439 -27.45 -22.89 -11.69
N VAL A 440 -26.49 -22.18 -11.13
CA VAL A 440 -26.34 -22.03 -9.68
C VAL A 440 -26.21 -20.59 -9.27
N MET A 441 -26.83 -20.26 -8.14
CA MET A 441 -26.63 -19.00 -7.44
C MET A 441 -26.23 -19.28 -6.00
N GLU A 442 -25.33 -18.47 -5.46
CA GLU A 442 -24.88 -18.56 -4.08
C GLU A 442 -24.74 -17.17 -3.51
N THR A 443 -25.14 -17.00 -2.26
CA THR A 443 -24.89 -15.77 -1.51
C THR A 443 -24.57 -16.10 -0.07
N GLY A 444 -23.77 -15.26 0.57
CA GLY A 444 -23.37 -15.51 1.93
C GLY A 444 -22.51 -14.41 2.49
N VAL A 445 -21.85 -14.73 3.59
CA VAL A 445 -20.89 -13.87 4.28
C VAL A 445 -19.53 -14.55 4.28
N LYS A 446 -18.51 -13.75 4.05
CA LYS A 446 -17.11 -14.14 4.11
C LYS A 446 -16.46 -13.46 5.30
N PHE A 447 -15.60 -14.19 5.99
CA PHE A 447 -14.75 -13.72 7.07
C PHE A 447 -13.28 -13.94 6.69
N ARG A 448 -12.41 -12.99 7.02
CA ARG A 448 -10.97 -13.08 6.70
C ARG A 448 -10.11 -12.53 7.83
N THR A 449 -8.95 -13.14 8.04
CA THR A 449 -7.94 -12.65 8.96
C THR A 449 -6.53 -12.92 8.44
N THR A 450 -5.58 -12.10 8.89
CA THR A 450 -4.15 -12.40 8.76
C THR A 450 -3.76 -13.41 9.85
N VAL A 451 -3.11 -14.52 9.50
CA VAL A 451 -2.74 -15.57 10.45
C VAL A 451 -1.36 -15.36 11.07
N LYS A 452 -0.49 -14.59 10.42
CA LYS A 452 0.89 -14.34 10.86
C LYS A 452 1.02 -13.82 12.30
N PRO A 453 0.24 -12.84 12.78
CA PRO A 453 0.31 -12.37 14.17
C PRO A 453 -0.51 -13.23 15.15
N THR A 454 -1.05 -14.37 14.73
CA THR A 454 -1.97 -15.19 15.54
C THR A 454 -1.35 -16.53 15.93
N ILE A 455 -2.05 -17.29 16.77
CA ILE A 455 -1.70 -18.69 17.09
C ILE A 455 -1.72 -19.61 15.85
N LEU A 456 -2.30 -19.15 14.73
CA LEU A 456 -2.34 -19.86 13.46
C LEU A 456 -1.16 -19.52 12.53
N SER A 457 -0.10 -18.90 13.05
CA SER A 457 1.08 -18.52 12.26
C SER A 457 1.74 -19.70 11.53
N PHE A 458 1.55 -20.95 11.98
CA PHE A 458 2.02 -22.14 11.26
C PHE A 458 1.40 -22.32 9.86
N LEU A 459 0.28 -21.64 9.57
CA LEU A 459 -0.36 -21.61 8.24
C LEU A 459 0.23 -20.54 7.31
N SER A 460 1.07 -19.63 7.83
CA SER A 460 1.69 -18.53 7.08
C SER A 460 2.60 -18.96 5.91
N PRO A 461 3.26 -20.14 5.92
CA PRO A 461 4.11 -20.56 4.78
C PRO A 461 3.35 -20.72 3.46
N ILE A 462 2.04 -20.96 3.50
CA ILE A 462 1.19 -21.05 2.29
C ILE A 462 0.74 -19.65 1.87
N THR A 463 0.21 -18.90 2.82
CA THR A 463 -0.14 -17.48 2.69
C THR A 463 -0.45 -16.94 4.08
N ASP A 464 -0.17 -15.66 4.29
CA ASP A 464 -0.52 -14.96 5.52
C ASP A 464 -2.03 -14.80 5.72
N PHE A 465 -2.87 -15.20 4.74
CA PHE A 465 -4.30 -14.89 4.71
C PHE A 465 -5.17 -16.12 4.65
N TRP A 466 -6.07 -16.21 5.63
CA TRP A 466 -7.03 -17.29 5.72
C TRP A 466 -8.43 -16.73 5.96
N GLY A 467 -9.44 -17.45 5.48
CA GLY A 467 -10.81 -17.04 5.60
C GLY A 467 -11.79 -18.19 5.62
N VAL A 468 -13.02 -17.83 6.00
CA VAL A 468 -14.18 -18.72 6.03
C VAL A 468 -15.29 -18.09 5.21
N ARG A 469 -15.94 -18.84 4.32
CA ARG A 469 -17.19 -18.43 3.68
C ARG A 469 -18.33 -19.29 4.17
N ILE A 470 -19.45 -18.66 4.50
CA ILE A 470 -20.67 -19.32 4.90
C ILE A 470 -21.78 -18.75 4.03
N GLY A 471 -22.48 -19.61 3.31
CA GLY A 471 -23.50 -19.17 2.36
C GLY A 471 -24.60 -20.16 2.14
N ILE A 472 -25.55 -19.72 1.33
CA ILE A 472 -26.70 -20.48 0.88
C ILE A 472 -26.60 -20.53 -0.64
N LYS A 473 -26.75 -21.74 -1.19
CA LYS A 473 -26.69 -22.03 -2.62
C LYS A 473 -28.03 -22.56 -3.09
N ASN A 474 -28.47 -22.11 -4.26
CA ASN A 474 -29.65 -22.63 -4.94
C ASN A 474 -29.23 -23.23 -6.30
N ARG A 475 -29.75 -24.42 -6.61
CA ARG A 475 -29.63 -25.05 -7.93
C ARG A 475 -30.91 -24.81 -8.75
N GLY A 476 -30.76 -24.19 -9.92
CA GLY A 476 -31.84 -23.82 -10.83
C GLY A 476 -32.30 -22.36 -10.69
N PHE A 477 -32.85 -21.80 -11.78
CA PHE A 477 -33.29 -20.38 -11.83
C PHE A 477 -34.68 -20.15 -11.21
N MET A 478 -35.60 -21.12 -11.32
CA MET A 478 -37.02 -20.97 -10.92
C MET A 478 -37.51 -22.01 -9.90
N LYS A 479 -36.65 -22.95 -9.48
CA LYS A 479 -36.99 -23.98 -8.48
C LYS A 479 -36.20 -23.67 -7.21
N ILE A 480 -36.88 -23.16 -6.19
CA ILE A 480 -36.28 -22.79 -4.89
C ILE A 480 -36.10 -24.04 -4.00
N ASP A 481 -36.62 -25.19 -4.43
CA ASP A 481 -36.70 -26.42 -3.62
C ASP A 481 -35.34 -27.13 -3.41
N GLN A 482 -34.23 -26.57 -3.91
CA GLN A 482 -32.87 -27.15 -3.84
C GLN A 482 -31.88 -26.17 -3.21
N LEU A 483 -32.24 -25.68 -2.02
CA LEU A 483 -31.40 -24.85 -1.17
C LEU A 483 -30.43 -25.71 -0.36
N THR A 484 -29.14 -25.44 -0.51
CA THR A 484 -28.07 -26.09 0.25
C THR A 484 -27.20 -25.06 0.98
N TYR A 485 -26.50 -25.50 2.03
CA TYR A 485 -25.56 -24.64 2.76
C TYR A 485 -24.14 -24.88 2.26
N VAL A 486 -23.41 -23.78 2.05
CA VAL A 486 -22.01 -23.79 1.63
C VAL A 486 -21.14 -23.34 2.78
N PHE A 487 -20.11 -24.12 3.06
CA PHE A 487 -19.07 -23.78 3.99
C PHE A 487 -17.71 -23.93 3.31
N GLU A 488 -16.89 -22.89 3.31
CA GLU A 488 -15.54 -22.92 2.74
C GLU A 488 -14.52 -22.41 3.75
N ILE A 489 -13.40 -23.11 3.90
CA ILE A 489 -12.24 -22.63 4.65
C ILE A 489 -11.03 -22.69 3.73
N GLY A 490 -10.30 -21.59 3.60
CA GLY A 490 -9.20 -21.55 2.65
C GLY A 490 -8.19 -20.45 2.88
N ALA A 491 -7.12 -20.57 2.11
CA ALA A 491 -6.00 -19.66 2.07
C ALA A 491 -6.14 -18.74 0.84
N GLY A 492 -5.94 -17.43 1.03
CA GLY A 492 -5.91 -16.43 -0.05
C GLY A 492 -6.95 -15.29 0.05
N ALA A 493 -6.92 -14.42 -0.97
CA ALA A 493 -7.65 -13.14 -1.03
C ALA A 493 -9.09 -13.15 -1.50
N TRP A 494 -9.58 -14.27 -1.99
CA TRP A 494 -10.96 -14.40 -2.40
C TRP A 494 -11.69 -15.25 -1.40
#